data_AF-A0A814YQW3-F1
#
_entry.id   AF-A0A814YQW3-F1
#
_cell.length_a   1.000
_cell.length_b   1.000
_cell.length_c   1.000
_cell.angle_alpha   90.00
_cell.angle_beta   90.00
_cell.angle_gamma   90.00
#
_symmetry.space_group_name_H-M   'P 1'
#
loop_
_entity.id
_entity.type
_entity.pdbx_description
1 polymer ?
#
loop_
_entity_poly.entity_id
_entity_poly.type
_entity_poly.pdbx_seq_one_letter_code
_entity_poly.pdbx_strand_id
1 'polypeptide(L)'
;MNTVEEDKKSEIFIQRTILLDIPTRLQWENNNGYCGETAIQAFGLYYGAWISQKLVRDINNGEYLLQKLSNDDCRNPIHTLSVLNFTYDEWNWKTSSQPQFYDYCCWIKKSIIRGYSVMFVAYLLYMHDEYYDHIMPAIGIRFRDENKYDPDDVLIYFNLYHQRLIERTMNKNDLAATRKTCRKHCGEGGCIPFDIDFGIAVTGIVDEDHVTLPVRLSVSAWDEPNLHPAYNQSPTEMNGIVTVRDLIIGRTYVLLRYSSYEYVPTKGTINDFLLSKFDEKHKFVANDTIYIYEDPKKIPSTGSVYYRCVSQSEE
;
A
#
# COMPACT_ATOMS: atom_id res chain seq x y z
N MET A 1 -46.59 -42.66 9.87
CA MET A 1 -46.03 -41.59 9.03
C MET A 1 -45.30 -40.64 9.96
N ASN A 2 -43.99 -40.81 10.11
CA ASN A 2 -43.15 -39.92 10.90
C ASN A 2 -42.60 -38.85 9.96
N THR A 3 -43.05 -37.61 10.15
CA THR A 3 -42.43 -36.43 9.56
C THR A 3 -41.22 -36.06 10.42
N VAL A 4 -40.02 -36.23 9.86
CA VAL A 4 -38.79 -35.67 10.42
C VAL A 4 -38.78 -34.20 10.00
N GLU A 5 -38.95 -33.33 10.98
CA GLU A 5 -38.78 -31.89 10.84
C GLU A 5 -37.26 -31.61 10.88
N GLU A 6 -36.67 -31.28 9.73
CA GLU A 6 -35.26 -30.89 9.63
C GLU A 6 -35.06 -29.52 10.28
N ASP A 7 -34.43 -29.52 11.46
CA ASP A 7 -33.84 -28.34 12.10
C ASP A 7 -32.80 -27.70 11.17
N LYS A 8 -33.19 -26.68 10.41
CA LYS A 8 -32.26 -25.75 9.76
C LYS A 8 -31.58 -24.91 10.83
N LYS A 9 -30.43 -25.37 11.32
CA LYS A 9 -29.47 -24.52 12.03
C LYS A 9 -29.06 -23.37 11.12
N SER A 10 -29.54 -22.16 11.42
CA SER A 10 -29.03 -20.94 10.82
C SER A 10 -27.57 -20.75 11.25
N GLU A 11 -26.62 -20.96 10.35
CA GLU A 11 -25.24 -20.56 10.58
C GLU A 11 -25.18 -19.03 10.76
N ILE A 12 -24.75 -18.60 11.95
CA ILE A 12 -24.49 -17.19 12.23
C ILE A 12 -23.17 -16.85 11.56
N PHE A 13 -23.21 -16.23 10.38
CA PHE A 13 -22.02 -15.71 9.73
C PHE A 13 -21.55 -14.44 10.45
N ILE A 14 -20.43 -14.53 11.17
CA ILE A 14 -19.79 -13.40 11.84
C ILE A 14 -19.09 -12.53 10.77
N GLN A 15 -19.47 -11.26 10.70
CA GLN A 15 -18.79 -10.28 9.85
C GLN A 15 -17.43 -9.93 10.47
N ARG A 16 -16.36 -10.10 9.68
CA ARG A 16 -14.96 -9.80 10.04
C ARG A 16 -14.54 -8.48 9.42
N THR A 17 -13.61 -7.78 10.07
CA THR A 17 -13.00 -6.55 9.53
C THR A 17 -11.49 -6.67 9.59
N ILE A 18 -10.82 -6.40 8.47
CA ILE A 18 -9.38 -6.20 8.40
C ILE A 18 -9.15 -4.75 7.98
N LEU A 19 -8.30 -4.05 8.72
CA LEU A 19 -7.86 -2.70 8.42
C LEU A 19 -6.35 -2.65 8.63
N LEU A 20 -5.63 -2.38 7.54
CA LEU A 20 -4.18 -2.21 7.55
C LEU A 20 -3.84 -0.83 8.11
N ASP A 21 -2.76 -0.79 8.88
CA ASP A 21 -2.23 0.41 9.53
C ASP A 21 -1.44 1.26 8.53
N ILE A 22 -2.11 1.65 7.46
CA ILE A 22 -1.56 2.45 6.37
C ILE A 22 -2.07 3.87 6.58
N PRO A 23 -1.19 4.84 6.87
CA PRO A 23 -1.63 6.21 7.09
C PRO A 23 -2.11 6.83 5.78
N THR A 24 -3.20 7.60 5.86
CA THR A 24 -3.60 8.46 4.73
C THR A 24 -2.51 9.49 4.43
N ARG A 25 -2.43 9.95 3.18
CA ARG A 25 -1.46 10.94 2.69
C ARG A 25 -2.15 11.94 1.78
N LEU A 26 -1.54 13.11 1.59
CA LEU A 26 -1.99 14.14 0.66
C LEU A 26 -1.16 14.12 -0.64
N GLN A 27 -1.82 13.95 -1.77
CA GLN A 27 -1.17 14.06 -3.07
C GLN A 27 -0.95 15.50 -3.49
N TRP A 28 0.03 15.74 -4.35
CA TRP A 28 0.12 16.99 -5.09
C TRP A 28 -0.84 17.00 -6.27
N GLU A 29 -1.51 18.14 -6.49
CA GLU A 29 -2.58 18.28 -7.50
C GLU A 29 -2.09 18.77 -8.88
N ASN A 30 -0.78 18.93 -9.06
CA ASN A 30 -0.19 19.42 -10.31
C ASN A 30 0.40 18.31 -11.17
N ASN A 31 0.76 18.63 -12.43
CA ASN A 31 1.46 17.72 -13.35
C ASN A 31 0.73 16.37 -13.51
N ASN A 32 -0.57 16.46 -13.82
CA ASN A 32 -1.53 15.35 -13.91
C ASN A 32 -1.85 14.64 -12.57
N GLY A 33 -1.43 15.22 -11.44
CA GLY A 33 -1.64 14.65 -10.12
C GLY A 33 -0.55 13.63 -9.75
N TYR A 34 -0.47 13.30 -8.46
CA TYR A 34 0.53 12.39 -7.89
C TYR A 34 -0.10 11.18 -7.18
N CYS A 35 -1.24 10.71 -7.69
CA CYS A 35 -2.06 9.70 -7.00
C CYS A 35 -1.32 8.38 -6.78
N GLY A 36 -0.67 7.84 -7.82
CA GLY A 36 0.12 6.62 -7.74
C GLY A 36 1.37 6.78 -6.86
N GLU A 37 2.05 7.92 -6.96
CA GLU A 37 3.23 8.23 -6.16
C GLU A 37 2.90 8.34 -4.66
N THR A 38 1.78 8.98 -4.35
CA THR A 38 1.30 9.15 -2.98
C THR A 38 0.79 7.83 -2.39
N ALA A 39 0.20 6.96 -3.22
CA ALA A 39 -0.13 5.59 -2.83
C ALA A 39 1.12 4.79 -2.45
N ILE A 40 2.18 4.85 -3.26
CA ILE A 40 3.48 4.22 -2.95
C ILE A 40 4.08 4.79 -1.67
N GLN A 41 4.03 6.11 -1.46
CA GLN A 41 4.48 6.72 -0.21
C GLN A 41 3.75 6.13 1.00
N ALA A 42 2.41 6.02 0.93
CA ALA A 42 1.62 5.45 2.01
C ALA A 42 1.97 3.97 2.28
N PHE A 43 2.17 3.18 1.22
CA PHE A 43 2.58 1.78 1.34
C PHE A 43 4.00 1.63 1.88
N GLY A 44 4.92 2.50 1.47
CA GLY A 44 6.25 2.57 2.03
C GLY A 44 6.22 2.68 3.55
N LEU A 45 5.38 3.57 4.09
CA LEU A 45 5.24 3.75 5.54
C LEU A 45 4.83 2.45 6.24
N TYR A 46 3.90 1.70 5.65
CA TYR A 46 3.48 0.40 6.16
C TYR A 46 4.58 -0.67 6.12
N TYR A 47 5.54 -0.54 5.21
CA TYR A 47 6.69 -1.42 5.04
C TYR A 47 8.01 -0.82 5.57
N GLY A 48 7.92 0.18 6.45
CA GLY A 48 9.08 0.72 7.17
C GLY A 48 9.95 1.63 6.31
N ALA A 49 9.37 2.36 5.37
CA ALA A 49 10.08 3.28 4.49
C ALA A 49 9.35 4.63 4.34
N TRP A 50 10.09 5.72 4.32
CA TRP A 50 9.65 7.00 3.78
C TRP A 50 10.13 7.09 2.33
N ILE A 51 9.24 7.45 1.41
CA ILE A 51 9.56 7.62 -0.02
C ILE A 51 8.80 8.86 -0.50
N SER A 52 9.52 9.89 -0.91
CA SER A 52 8.93 11.14 -1.40
C SER A 52 8.15 10.94 -2.70
N GLN A 53 7.04 11.67 -2.88
CA GLN A 53 6.23 11.65 -4.11
C GLN A 53 7.09 11.98 -5.33
N LYS A 54 8.01 12.94 -5.19
CA LYS A 54 8.96 13.30 -6.24
C LYS A 54 9.89 12.14 -6.62
N LEU A 55 10.47 11.43 -5.64
CA LEU A 55 11.38 10.32 -5.94
C LEU A 55 10.66 9.22 -6.73
N VAL A 56 9.41 8.89 -6.36
CA VAL A 56 8.61 7.91 -7.10
C VAL A 56 8.39 8.37 -8.55
N ARG A 57 8.01 9.64 -8.76
CA ARG A 57 7.83 10.26 -10.08
C ARG A 57 9.12 10.23 -10.92
N ASP A 58 10.27 10.52 -10.29
CA ASP A 58 11.57 10.54 -10.95
C ASP A 58 11.99 9.13 -11.39
N ILE A 59 11.85 8.12 -10.52
CA ILE A 59 12.13 6.71 -10.84
C ILE A 59 11.20 6.21 -11.95
N ASN A 60 9.91 6.57 -11.88
CA ASN A 60 8.93 6.18 -12.89
C ASN A 60 9.09 6.97 -14.21
N ASN A 61 10.00 7.94 -14.26
CA ASN A 61 10.24 8.79 -15.43
C ASN A 61 8.95 9.49 -15.93
N GLY A 62 8.10 9.94 -15.01
CA GLY A 62 6.81 10.54 -15.31
C GLY A 62 5.67 9.95 -14.48
N GLU A 63 4.45 10.38 -14.79
CA GLU A 63 3.24 10.00 -14.04
C GLU A 63 3.09 8.49 -13.85
N TYR A 64 2.89 8.08 -12.60
CA TYR A 64 2.66 6.70 -12.21
C TYR A 64 1.25 6.25 -12.61
N LEU A 65 1.16 5.45 -13.68
CA LEU A 65 -0.10 5.02 -14.29
C LEU A 65 -0.20 3.49 -14.35
N LEU A 66 -1.29 2.95 -13.82
CA LEU A 66 -1.54 1.51 -13.75
C LEU A 66 -1.89 0.87 -15.10
N GLN A 67 -2.29 1.61 -16.14
CA GLN A 67 -2.51 0.98 -17.45
C GLN A 67 -1.21 0.72 -18.24
N LYS A 68 -0.06 1.26 -17.79
CA LYS A 68 1.24 1.15 -18.48
C LYS A 68 2.04 -0.09 -18.05
N LEU A 69 1.34 -1.19 -17.80
CA LEU A 69 1.90 -2.49 -17.45
C LEU A 69 2.43 -3.18 -18.73
N SER A 70 3.56 -2.69 -19.24
CA SER A 70 4.35 -3.32 -20.30
C SER A 70 5.85 -3.15 -20.04
N ASN A 71 6.63 -4.18 -20.41
CA ASN A 71 8.08 -4.20 -20.19
C ASN A 71 8.87 -3.21 -21.08
N ASP A 72 8.21 -2.59 -22.07
CA ASP A 72 8.85 -1.75 -23.08
C ASP A 72 8.55 -0.24 -22.93
N ASP A 73 7.71 0.18 -21.97
CA ASP A 73 7.53 1.61 -21.63
C ASP A 73 8.51 1.99 -20.51
N CYS A 74 9.25 3.08 -20.71
CA CYS A 74 10.11 3.66 -19.68
C CYS A 74 9.32 4.20 -18.48
N ARG A 75 7.98 4.26 -18.57
CA ARG A 75 7.04 4.61 -17.50
C ARG A 75 6.24 3.39 -17.05
N ASN A 76 6.95 2.41 -16.51
CA ASN A 76 6.37 1.16 -16.04
C ASN A 76 6.23 1.16 -14.50
N PRO A 77 5.00 1.10 -13.96
CA PRO A 77 4.78 1.09 -12.50
C PRO A 77 5.47 -0.09 -11.79
N ILE A 78 5.68 -1.21 -12.49
CA ILE A 78 6.39 -2.39 -11.99
C ILE A 78 7.89 -2.14 -11.85
N HIS A 79 8.49 -1.42 -12.79
CA HIS A 79 9.89 -1.03 -12.70
C HIS A 79 10.12 -0.21 -11.43
N THR A 80 9.27 0.77 -11.18
CA THR A 80 9.34 1.62 -9.97
C THR A 80 9.24 0.82 -8.67
N LEU A 81 8.30 -0.13 -8.58
CA LEU A 81 8.20 -1.00 -7.39
C LEU A 81 9.45 -1.87 -7.21
N SER A 82 10.00 -2.36 -8.31
CA SER A 82 11.20 -3.21 -8.29
C SER A 82 12.44 -2.43 -7.86
N VAL A 83 12.62 -1.21 -8.36
CA VAL A 83 13.70 -0.29 -7.95
C VAL A 83 13.59 0.07 -6.46
N LEU A 84 12.37 0.27 -5.97
CA LEU A 84 12.11 0.59 -4.56
C LEU A 84 12.14 -0.64 -3.62
N ASN A 85 12.51 -1.82 -4.13
CA ASN A 85 12.59 -3.08 -3.40
C ASN A 85 11.26 -3.53 -2.77
N PHE A 86 10.15 -3.35 -3.48
CA PHE A 86 8.85 -3.92 -3.12
C PHE A 86 8.57 -5.22 -3.88
N THR A 87 7.92 -6.16 -3.21
CA THR A 87 7.25 -7.29 -3.85
C THR A 87 5.80 -6.92 -4.16
N TYR A 88 5.24 -7.49 -5.22
CA TYR A 88 3.92 -7.12 -5.72
C TYR A 88 3.19 -8.29 -6.38
N ASP A 89 1.87 -8.14 -6.52
CA ASP A 89 0.97 -8.98 -7.30
C ASP A 89 0.11 -8.07 -8.19
N GLU A 90 0.13 -8.30 -9.50
CA GLU A 90 -0.58 -7.50 -10.48
C GLU A 90 -1.93 -8.13 -10.81
N TRP A 91 -2.98 -7.31 -10.87
CA TRP A 91 -4.25 -7.77 -11.42
C TRP A 91 -4.13 -8.04 -12.93
N ASN A 92 -4.38 -9.29 -13.34
CA ASN A 92 -4.28 -9.71 -14.74
C ASN A 92 -5.53 -9.35 -15.56
N TRP A 93 -5.74 -8.05 -15.77
CA TRP A 93 -6.87 -7.52 -16.52
C TRP A 93 -6.92 -8.00 -17.99
N LYS A 94 -5.79 -8.42 -18.59
CA LYS A 94 -5.75 -8.83 -20.02
C LYS A 94 -6.48 -10.14 -20.28
N THR A 95 -6.54 -11.03 -19.30
CA THR A 95 -7.17 -12.36 -19.45
C THR A 95 -8.37 -12.59 -18.54
N SER A 96 -8.75 -11.60 -17.73
CA SER A 96 -9.89 -11.70 -16.82
C SER A 96 -11.23 -11.75 -17.55
N SER A 97 -12.20 -12.44 -16.93
CA SER A 97 -13.55 -12.59 -17.46
C SER A 97 -14.30 -11.25 -17.44
N GLN A 98 -15.27 -11.08 -18.34
CA GLN A 98 -16.09 -9.85 -18.43
C GLN A 98 -17.48 -10.07 -17.81
N PRO A 99 -18.01 -9.12 -17.03
CA PRO A 99 -17.35 -7.89 -16.55
C PRO A 99 -16.29 -8.19 -15.48
N GLN A 100 -15.15 -7.50 -15.53
CA GLN A 100 -14.00 -7.78 -14.65
C GLN A 100 -14.27 -7.49 -13.17
N PHE A 101 -15.16 -6.54 -12.89
CA PHE A 101 -15.44 -6.02 -11.56
C PHE A 101 -15.61 -7.09 -10.46
N TYR A 102 -16.29 -8.20 -10.74
CA TYR A 102 -16.56 -9.23 -9.74
C TYR A 102 -15.30 -10.00 -9.34
N ASP A 103 -14.54 -10.46 -10.33
CA ASP A 103 -13.28 -11.17 -10.10
C ASP A 103 -12.24 -10.21 -9.50
N TYR A 104 -12.24 -8.95 -9.94
CA TYR A 104 -11.38 -7.90 -9.43
C TYR A 104 -11.64 -7.60 -7.95
N CYS A 105 -12.90 -7.44 -7.54
CA CYS A 105 -13.25 -7.25 -6.12
C CYS A 105 -12.87 -8.46 -5.26
N CYS A 106 -13.00 -9.67 -5.81
CA CYS A 106 -12.54 -10.89 -5.13
C CYS A 106 -11.01 -10.89 -4.95
N TRP A 107 -10.26 -10.44 -5.96
CA TRP A 107 -8.81 -10.27 -5.88
C TRP A 107 -8.42 -9.22 -4.84
N ILE A 108 -9.01 -8.01 -4.86
CA ILE A 108 -8.76 -6.96 -3.85
C ILE A 108 -9.00 -7.51 -2.43
N LYS A 109 -10.14 -8.17 -2.22
CA LYS A 109 -10.51 -8.78 -0.93
C LYS A 109 -9.44 -9.74 -0.45
N LYS A 110 -9.04 -10.70 -1.29
CA LYS A 110 -8.02 -11.70 -0.95
C LYS A 110 -6.66 -11.07 -0.65
N SER A 111 -6.28 -10.03 -1.37
CA SER A 111 -5.04 -9.29 -1.12
C SER A 111 -5.06 -8.60 0.25
N ILE A 112 -6.13 -7.87 0.58
CA ILE A 112 -6.25 -7.19 1.88
C ILE A 112 -6.31 -8.19 3.03
N ILE A 113 -7.01 -9.33 2.86
CA ILE A 113 -7.07 -10.39 3.88
C ILE A 113 -5.68 -10.96 4.19
N ARG A 114 -4.78 -11.01 3.20
CA ARG A 114 -3.38 -11.43 3.38
C ARG A 114 -2.48 -10.36 4.00
N GLY A 115 -3.02 -9.18 4.29
CA GLY A 115 -2.24 -8.06 4.83
C GLY A 115 -1.58 -7.18 3.76
N TYR A 116 -1.93 -7.37 2.48
CA TYR A 116 -1.34 -6.64 1.36
C TYR A 116 -2.10 -5.35 1.09
N SER A 117 -1.36 -4.28 0.82
CA SER A 117 -1.93 -3.00 0.45
C SER A 117 -2.22 -2.93 -1.04
N VAL A 118 -3.41 -2.50 -1.45
CA VAL A 118 -3.83 -2.51 -2.86
C VAL A 118 -4.02 -1.10 -3.39
N MET A 119 -3.42 -0.77 -4.52
CA MET A 119 -3.81 0.40 -5.30
C MET A 119 -4.77 -0.01 -6.42
N PHE A 120 -5.85 0.74 -6.56
CA PHE A 120 -6.88 0.52 -7.56
C PHE A 120 -7.25 1.82 -8.27
N VAL A 121 -7.91 1.70 -9.41
CA VAL A 121 -8.31 2.86 -10.24
C VAL A 121 -9.78 3.22 -10.09
N ALA A 122 -10.12 4.48 -10.36
CA ALA A 122 -11.49 4.94 -10.38
C ALA A 122 -11.76 5.98 -11.47
N TYR A 123 -13.02 5.98 -11.92
CA TYR A 123 -13.66 7.08 -12.61
C TYR A 123 -14.13 8.15 -11.63
N LEU A 124 -13.97 9.40 -12.02
CA LEU A 124 -14.45 10.58 -11.34
C LEU A 124 -15.48 11.33 -12.21
N LEU A 125 -16.49 11.88 -11.55
CA LEU A 125 -17.44 12.80 -12.18
C LEU A 125 -16.69 14.02 -12.76
N TYR A 126 -17.05 14.42 -13.99
CA TYR A 126 -16.46 15.53 -14.76
C TYR A 126 -15.06 15.30 -15.34
N MET A 127 -14.52 14.09 -15.22
CA MET A 127 -13.25 13.71 -15.84
C MET A 127 -13.50 12.74 -17.02
N HIS A 128 -12.54 12.66 -17.93
CA HIS A 128 -12.75 12.12 -19.27
C HIS A 128 -11.66 11.17 -19.77
N ASP A 129 -10.75 10.74 -18.90
CA ASP A 129 -9.71 9.81 -19.32
C ASP A 129 -10.31 8.48 -19.77
N GLU A 130 -9.73 7.85 -20.78
CA GLU A 130 -10.31 6.64 -21.37
C GLU A 130 -10.43 5.50 -20.34
N TYR A 131 -9.35 5.28 -19.59
CA TYR A 131 -9.20 4.11 -18.70
C TYR A 131 -9.62 4.38 -17.26
N TYR A 132 -9.20 5.50 -16.67
CA TYR A 132 -9.55 5.96 -15.31
C TYR A 132 -8.97 7.36 -15.08
N ASP A 133 -9.40 8.07 -14.03
CA ASP A 133 -8.89 9.42 -13.70
C ASP A 133 -8.12 9.49 -12.38
N HIS A 134 -8.22 8.46 -11.54
CA HIS A 134 -7.61 8.49 -10.21
C HIS A 134 -7.14 7.12 -9.75
N ILE A 135 -6.05 7.09 -8.96
CA ILE A 135 -5.54 5.92 -8.26
C ILE A 135 -5.77 6.11 -6.77
N MET A 136 -6.28 5.09 -6.08
CA MET A 136 -6.58 5.15 -4.64
C MET A 136 -6.04 3.93 -3.90
N PRO A 137 -5.57 4.10 -2.65
CA PRO A 137 -5.20 2.98 -1.79
C PRO A 137 -6.42 2.35 -1.11
N ALA A 138 -6.65 1.06 -1.34
CA ALA A 138 -7.50 0.22 -0.52
C ALA A 138 -6.69 -0.43 0.60
N ILE A 139 -7.19 -0.28 1.83
CA ILE A 139 -6.46 -0.63 3.05
C ILE A 139 -7.28 -1.47 4.02
N GLY A 140 -8.55 -1.71 3.72
CA GLY A 140 -9.38 -2.52 4.59
C GLY A 140 -10.56 -3.13 3.88
N ILE A 141 -11.11 -4.16 4.49
CA ILE A 141 -12.25 -4.91 3.98
C ILE A 141 -13.04 -5.44 5.17
N ARG A 142 -14.36 -5.28 5.09
CA ARG A 142 -15.29 -5.90 6.02
C ARG A 142 -16.11 -6.93 5.26
N PHE A 143 -16.05 -8.18 5.71
CA PHE A 143 -16.46 -9.34 4.92
C PHE A 143 -17.01 -10.47 5.78
N ARG A 144 -17.78 -11.37 5.16
CA ARG A 144 -18.22 -12.63 5.80
C ARG A 144 -17.39 -13.82 5.32
N ASP A 145 -17.30 -13.97 4.00
CA ASP A 145 -16.62 -15.07 3.32
C ASP A 145 -15.39 -14.56 2.56
N GLU A 146 -14.23 -15.15 2.86
CA GLU A 146 -12.95 -14.78 2.26
C GLU A 146 -12.76 -15.32 0.84
N ASN A 147 -13.52 -16.34 0.44
CA ASN A 147 -13.23 -17.13 -0.75
C ASN A 147 -14.05 -16.73 -1.98
N LYS A 148 -15.13 -15.97 -1.80
CA LYS A 148 -16.05 -15.56 -2.86
C LYS A 148 -16.33 -14.07 -2.84
N TYR A 149 -16.70 -13.51 -4.00
CA TYR A 149 -17.29 -12.18 -4.07
C TYR A 149 -18.62 -12.16 -3.29
N ASP A 150 -18.85 -11.07 -2.56
CA ASP A 150 -20.09 -10.81 -1.82
C ASP A 150 -20.39 -9.30 -1.98
N PRO A 151 -21.54 -8.92 -2.58
CA PRO A 151 -21.88 -7.51 -2.80
C PRO A 151 -22.09 -6.73 -1.50
N ASP A 152 -22.30 -7.39 -0.36
CA ASP A 152 -22.47 -6.74 0.95
C ASP A 152 -21.14 -6.46 1.66
N ASP A 153 -20.02 -6.97 1.14
CA ASP A 153 -18.72 -6.68 1.69
C ASP A 153 -18.37 -5.20 1.50
N VAL A 154 -17.68 -4.59 2.46
CA VAL A 154 -17.39 -3.16 2.45
C VAL A 154 -15.89 -2.93 2.27
N LEU A 155 -15.52 -2.34 1.14
CA LEU A 155 -14.16 -1.88 0.86
C LEU A 155 -13.88 -0.58 1.62
N ILE A 156 -12.72 -0.52 2.27
CA ILE A 156 -12.24 0.64 3.04
C ILE A 156 -10.98 1.19 2.37
N TYR A 157 -11.01 2.46 1.99
CA TYR A 157 -9.95 3.10 1.21
C TYR A 157 -9.88 4.61 1.50
N PHE A 158 -8.93 5.33 0.93
CA PHE A 158 -8.87 6.81 1.00
C PHE A 158 -8.51 7.41 -0.36
N ASN A 159 -8.89 8.68 -0.56
CA ASN A 159 -8.82 9.33 -1.87
C ASN A 159 -7.57 10.19 -2.11
N LEU A 160 -6.64 10.26 -1.16
CA LEU A 160 -5.40 11.05 -1.25
C LEU A 160 -5.58 12.58 -1.22
N TYR A 161 -6.79 13.09 -0.97
CA TYR A 161 -7.04 14.53 -0.79
C TYR A 161 -7.39 14.88 0.66
N HIS A 162 -7.82 13.89 1.45
CA HIS A 162 -8.29 14.08 2.82
C HIS A 162 -7.85 12.91 3.70
N GLN A 163 -7.82 13.14 5.01
CA GLN A 163 -7.55 12.10 6.02
C GLN A 163 -8.72 11.12 6.23
N ARG A 164 -9.87 11.40 5.62
CA ARG A 164 -11.09 10.62 5.81
C ARG A 164 -11.03 9.30 5.03
N LEU A 165 -11.30 8.20 5.73
CA LEU A 165 -11.56 6.91 5.08
C LEU A 165 -12.95 6.89 4.42
N ILE A 166 -13.01 6.20 3.30
CA ILE A 166 -14.19 5.97 2.48
C ILE A 166 -14.55 4.50 2.63
N GLU A 167 -15.83 4.25 2.91
CA GLU A 167 -16.41 2.92 2.99
C GLU A 167 -17.49 2.80 1.93
N ARG A 168 -17.41 1.74 1.12
CA ARG A 168 -18.36 1.42 0.05
C ARG A 168 -18.63 -0.06 0.01
N THR A 169 -19.88 -0.44 -0.19
CA THR A 169 -20.23 -1.83 -0.46
C THR A 169 -19.64 -2.25 -1.81
N MET A 170 -19.14 -3.47 -1.93
CA MET A 170 -18.67 -4.06 -3.19
C MET A 170 -19.83 -4.34 -4.17
N ASN A 171 -21.02 -3.82 -3.90
CA ASN A 171 -22.15 -3.83 -4.82
C ASN A 171 -21.85 -2.96 -6.05
N LYS A 172 -22.14 -3.49 -7.24
CA LYS A 172 -21.95 -2.76 -8.51
C LYS A 172 -22.66 -1.40 -8.56
N ASN A 173 -23.77 -1.21 -7.84
CA ASN A 173 -24.52 0.05 -7.84
C ASN A 173 -23.91 1.10 -6.90
N ASP A 174 -23.01 0.70 -5.99
CA ASP A 174 -22.35 1.59 -5.05
C ASP A 174 -20.89 1.83 -5.43
N LEU A 175 -20.12 0.78 -5.72
CA LEU A 175 -18.68 0.89 -5.95
C LEU A 175 -18.29 0.98 -7.43
N ALA A 176 -19.10 0.48 -8.35
CA ALA A 176 -18.73 0.37 -9.77
C ALA A 176 -19.53 1.30 -10.69
N ALA A 177 -18.96 1.63 -11.84
CA ALA A 177 -19.69 2.23 -12.95
C ALA A 177 -18.94 2.06 -14.26
N THR A 178 -19.64 2.27 -15.37
CA THR A 178 -18.97 2.61 -16.64
C THR A 178 -18.57 4.09 -16.63
N ARG A 179 -17.62 4.49 -17.49
CA ARG A 179 -17.22 5.89 -17.67
C ARG A 179 -18.41 6.85 -17.82
N LYS A 180 -19.43 6.43 -18.59
CA LYS A 180 -20.65 7.23 -18.86
C LYS A 180 -21.60 7.33 -17.66
N THR A 181 -21.53 6.39 -16.73
CA THR A 181 -22.49 6.25 -15.63
C THR A 181 -21.92 6.62 -14.28
N CYS A 182 -20.60 6.81 -14.13
CA CYS A 182 -20.06 7.29 -12.87
C CYS A 182 -20.58 8.69 -12.53
N ARG A 183 -21.08 8.85 -11.30
CA ARG A 183 -21.62 10.11 -10.78
C ARG A 183 -20.96 10.57 -9.48
N LYS A 184 -19.90 9.89 -9.06
CA LYS A 184 -19.18 10.19 -7.81
C LYS A 184 -17.99 11.08 -8.09
N HIS A 185 -17.85 12.14 -7.30
CA HIS A 185 -16.66 13.00 -7.35
C HIS A 185 -15.54 12.41 -6.48
N CYS A 186 -14.36 13.05 -6.50
CA CYS A 186 -13.20 12.53 -5.79
C CYS A 186 -13.41 12.42 -4.26
N GLY A 187 -14.09 13.39 -3.65
CA GLY A 187 -14.49 13.36 -2.24
C GLY A 187 -15.34 12.13 -1.85
N GLU A 188 -16.05 11.55 -2.81
CA GLU A 188 -16.86 10.33 -2.64
C GLU A 188 -16.13 9.04 -3.01
N GLY A 189 -14.87 9.14 -3.46
CA GLY A 189 -14.03 8.00 -3.78
C GLY A 189 -14.28 7.39 -5.15
N GLY A 190 -14.92 8.12 -6.08
CA GLY A 190 -15.10 7.69 -7.47
C GLY A 190 -15.87 6.38 -7.64
N CYS A 191 -15.84 5.84 -8.86
CA CYS A 191 -16.40 4.54 -9.20
C CYS A 191 -15.32 3.65 -9.82
N ILE A 192 -15.15 2.42 -9.35
CA ILE A 192 -14.28 1.43 -10.02
C ILE A 192 -14.85 1.13 -11.42
N PRO A 193 -14.01 1.10 -12.47
CA PRO A 193 -14.46 0.69 -13.79
C PRO A 193 -15.14 -0.69 -13.76
N PHE A 194 -16.31 -0.81 -14.37
CA PHE A 194 -17.06 -2.07 -14.35
C PHE A 194 -16.48 -3.15 -15.29
N ASP A 195 -15.94 -2.73 -16.44
CA ASP A 195 -15.55 -3.62 -17.53
C ASP A 195 -14.03 -3.88 -17.60
N ILE A 196 -13.20 -2.83 -17.50
CA ILE A 196 -11.74 -2.93 -17.56
C ILE A 196 -11.15 -2.22 -16.35
N ASP A 197 -10.55 -2.98 -15.45
CA ASP A 197 -9.97 -2.48 -14.20
C ASP A 197 -8.46 -2.73 -14.14
N PHE A 198 -7.77 -1.95 -13.31
CA PHE A 198 -6.31 -2.02 -13.12
C PHE A 198 -6.00 -1.97 -11.64
N GLY A 199 -5.07 -2.81 -11.18
CA GLY A 199 -4.68 -2.81 -9.78
C GLY A 199 -3.34 -3.50 -9.55
N ILE A 200 -2.68 -3.08 -8.48
CA ILE A 200 -1.47 -3.72 -7.98
C ILE A 200 -1.61 -3.86 -6.46
N ALA A 201 -1.36 -5.06 -5.95
CA ALA A 201 -1.15 -5.29 -4.53
C ALA A 201 0.34 -5.22 -4.26
N VAL A 202 0.78 -4.34 -3.36
CA VAL A 202 2.13 -4.41 -2.79
C VAL A 202 2.08 -5.44 -1.67
N THR A 203 2.87 -6.50 -1.81
CA THR A 203 2.78 -7.70 -0.96
C THR A 203 3.84 -7.71 0.14
N GLY A 204 4.86 -6.86 0.03
CA GLY A 204 5.96 -6.83 0.99
C GLY A 204 7.16 -6.06 0.47
N ILE A 205 8.28 -6.32 1.15
CA ILE A 205 9.62 -5.89 0.74
C ILE A 205 10.34 -7.07 0.12
N VAL A 206 11.32 -6.80 -0.75
CA VAL A 206 12.24 -7.84 -1.23
C VAL A 206 13.20 -8.20 -0.10
N ASP A 207 13.07 -9.42 0.40
CA ASP A 207 13.92 -10.09 1.38
C ASP A 207 13.89 -11.60 1.06
N GLU A 208 14.68 -12.00 0.06
CA GLU A 208 14.64 -13.33 -0.55
C GLU A 208 14.91 -14.46 0.45
N ASP A 209 15.72 -14.20 1.48
CA ASP A 209 16.11 -15.15 2.51
C ASP A 209 15.26 -15.03 3.80
N HIS A 210 14.28 -14.11 3.82
CA HIS A 210 13.34 -13.90 4.92
C HIS A 210 14.00 -13.70 6.29
N VAL A 211 15.08 -12.91 6.33
CA VAL A 211 15.86 -12.67 7.55
C VAL A 211 15.44 -11.41 8.32
N THR A 212 14.62 -10.56 7.70
CA THR A 212 14.16 -9.31 8.29
C THR A 212 12.78 -9.47 8.96
N LEU A 213 12.54 -8.65 9.99
CA LEU A 213 11.25 -8.60 10.68
C LEU A 213 10.35 -7.50 10.10
N PRO A 214 9.02 -7.61 10.27
CA PRO A 214 8.10 -6.55 9.87
C PRO A 214 8.39 -5.23 10.60
N VAL A 215 8.56 -4.16 9.82
CA VAL A 215 8.79 -2.81 10.31
C VAL A 215 7.74 -1.87 9.70
N ARG A 216 7.18 -0.99 10.53
CA ARG A 216 6.33 0.13 10.12
C ARG A 216 6.97 1.45 10.48
N LEU A 217 6.70 2.47 9.70
CA LEU A 217 7.13 3.84 9.94
C LEU A 217 5.90 4.76 10.01
N SER A 218 5.84 5.58 11.04
CA SER A 218 4.96 6.75 11.10
C SER A 218 5.81 8.02 11.04
N VAL A 219 5.32 9.04 10.34
CA VAL A 219 5.98 10.35 10.26
C VAL A 219 5.07 11.44 10.81
N SER A 220 5.66 12.51 11.34
CA SER A 220 4.90 13.56 12.03
C SER A 220 4.09 14.50 11.13
N ALA A 221 4.38 14.53 9.82
CA ALA A 221 3.61 15.33 8.86
C ALA A 221 2.67 14.44 8.05
N TRP A 222 1.44 14.88 7.79
CA TRP A 222 0.46 14.15 6.97
C TRP A 222 0.67 14.38 5.46
N ASP A 223 1.21 15.53 5.11
CA ASP A 223 1.51 15.96 3.75
C ASP A 223 3.03 16.04 3.53
N GLU A 224 3.41 16.21 2.26
CA GLU A 224 4.78 16.47 1.83
C GLU A 224 4.79 17.84 1.12
N PRO A 225 5.76 18.73 1.42
CA PRO A 225 5.92 19.98 0.67
C PRO A 225 6.02 19.70 -0.83
N ASN A 226 5.33 20.46 -1.67
CA ASN A 226 5.35 20.29 -3.12
C ASN A 226 6.68 20.75 -3.73
N LEU A 227 7.57 19.79 -3.95
CA LEU A 227 8.93 20.02 -4.46
C LEU A 227 8.99 20.12 -5.99
N HIS A 228 7.85 20.15 -6.68
CA HIS A 228 7.84 20.38 -8.11
C HIS A 228 8.41 21.79 -8.41
N PRO A 229 9.29 21.96 -9.41
CA PRO A 229 9.98 23.24 -9.69
C PRO A 229 9.03 24.44 -9.86
N ALA A 230 7.80 24.21 -10.33
CA ALA A 230 6.80 25.26 -10.52
C ALA A 230 6.22 25.85 -9.22
N TYR A 231 6.31 25.16 -8.09
CA TYR A 231 5.68 25.57 -6.82
C TYR A 231 6.67 26.09 -5.78
N ASN A 232 7.98 25.86 -5.97
CA ASN A 232 9.07 26.42 -5.18
C ASN A 232 8.92 26.27 -3.65
N GLN A 233 8.28 25.19 -3.18
CA GLN A 233 8.26 24.88 -1.75
C GLN A 233 9.62 24.29 -1.34
N SER A 234 10.02 24.56 -0.11
CA SER A 234 11.29 24.05 0.44
C SER A 234 11.09 22.69 1.11
N PRO A 235 12.08 21.78 1.04
CA PRO A 235 12.07 20.56 1.83
C PRO A 235 11.92 20.84 3.32
N THR A 236 11.22 19.94 4.02
CA THR A 236 11.04 20.00 5.48
C THR A 236 11.58 18.73 6.13
N GLU A 237 11.76 18.80 7.45
CA GLU A 237 12.18 17.67 8.26
C GLU A 237 11.02 17.14 9.10
N MET A 238 10.91 15.82 9.22
CA MET A 238 9.86 15.13 9.96
C MET A 238 10.45 14.25 11.06
N ASN A 239 9.71 14.05 12.14
CA ASN A 239 10.00 13.00 13.10
C ASN A 239 9.55 11.65 12.55
N GLY A 240 10.31 10.59 12.82
CA GLY A 240 9.95 9.21 12.50
C GLY A 240 9.74 8.37 13.75
N ILE A 241 8.67 7.58 13.79
CA ILE A 241 8.45 6.53 14.79
C ILE A 241 8.43 5.19 14.06
N VAL A 242 9.38 4.33 14.42
CA VAL A 242 9.55 3.00 13.84
C VAL A 242 8.94 1.97 14.79
N THR A 243 8.07 1.13 14.27
CA THR A 243 7.48 0.01 15.01
C THR A 243 7.97 -1.30 14.41
N VAL A 244 8.68 -2.09 15.20
CA VAL A 244 9.10 -3.47 14.85
C VAL A 244 8.14 -4.45 15.49
N ARG A 245 7.73 -5.47 14.75
CA ARG A 245 6.78 -6.50 15.21
C ARG A 245 7.40 -7.90 15.14
N ASP A 246 6.66 -8.87 15.67
CA ASP A 246 6.98 -10.30 15.67
C ASP A 246 8.31 -10.62 16.37
N LEU A 247 8.63 -9.82 17.39
CA LEU A 247 9.82 -10.01 18.21
C LEU A 247 9.63 -11.17 19.20
N ILE A 248 10.74 -11.82 19.53
CA ILE A 248 10.81 -12.84 20.57
C ILE A 248 11.45 -12.19 21.80
N ILE A 249 10.73 -12.19 22.92
CA ILE A 249 11.18 -11.60 24.18
C ILE A 249 12.51 -12.22 24.62
N GLY A 250 13.44 -11.38 25.08
CA GLY A 250 14.78 -11.73 25.50
C GLY A 250 15.80 -11.83 24.37
N ARG A 251 15.38 -11.83 23.10
CA ARG A 251 16.33 -11.82 21.97
C ARG A 251 16.84 -10.42 21.68
N THR A 252 18.05 -10.37 21.16
CA THR A 252 18.71 -9.15 20.70
C THR A 252 18.41 -8.91 19.23
N TYR A 253 18.17 -7.65 18.87
CA TYR A 253 17.85 -7.21 17.52
C TYR A 253 18.66 -5.97 17.15
N VAL A 254 18.83 -5.76 15.85
CA VAL A 254 19.45 -4.55 15.30
C VAL A 254 18.52 -3.95 14.25
N LEU A 255 18.08 -2.72 14.51
CA LEU A 255 17.36 -1.88 13.58
C LEU A 255 18.35 -1.06 12.75
N LEU A 256 18.32 -1.23 11.43
CA LEU A 256 19.21 -0.61 10.45
C LEU A 256 18.45 0.47 9.69
N ARG A 257 19.05 1.65 9.55
CA ARG A 257 18.50 2.79 8.81
C ARG A 257 19.33 3.07 7.57
N TYR A 258 18.67 3.22 6.42
CA TYR A 258 19.28 3.52 5.13
C TYR A 258 18.66 4.79 4.54
N SER A 259 19.45 5.61 3.87
CA SER A 259 19.07 6.87 3.23
C SER A 259 18.76 6.70 1.74
N SER A 260 18.94 5.50 1.21
CA SER A 260 18.67 5.15 -0.19
C SER A 260 18.24 3.69 -0.30
N TYR A 261 17.31 3.42 -1.22
CA TYR A 261 16.90 2.06 -1.58
C TYR A 261 18.06 1.25 -2.16
N GLU A 262 19.03 1.90 -2.81
CA GLU A 262 20.18 1.25 -3.46
C GLU A 262 21.10 0.49 -2.49
N TYR A 263 21.05 0.85 -1.20
CA TYR A 263 21.90 0.25 -0.17
C TYR A 263 21.19 -0.79 0.68
N VAL A 264 19.87 -0.95 0.51
CA VAL A 264 19.09 -1.94 1.24
C VAL A 264 19.36 -3.31 0.62
N PRO A 265 19.93 -4.28 1.36
CA PRO A 265 20.08 -5.63 0.85
C PRO A 265 18.70 -6.26 0.56
N THR A 266 18.61 -6.97 -0.56
CA THR A 266 17.41 -7.71 -0.99
C THR A 266 17.50 -9.21 -0.77
N LYS A 267 18.71 -9.68 -0.46
CA LYS A 267 19.06 -11.07 -0.18
C LYS A 267 20.29 -11.13 0.71
N GLY A 268 20.52 -12.27 1.33
CA GLY A 268 21.64 -12.56 2.20
C GLY A 268 21.21 -13.00 3.59
N THR A 269 22.21 -13.39 4.37
CA THR A 269 22.08 -13.74 5.78
C THR A 269 21.89 -12.49 6.65
N ILE A 270 21.56 -12.71 7.93
CA ILE A 270 21.60 -11.66 8.96
C ILE A 270 22.92 -10.87 8.93
N ASN A 271 24.06 -11.55 8.76
CA ASN A 271 25.37 -10.90 8.73
C ASN A 271 25.54 -9.98 7.52
N ASP A 272 24.95 -10.32 6.38
CA ASP A 272 25.00 -9.47 5.19
C ASP A 272 24.27 -8.14 5.45
N PHE A 273 23.13 -8.16 6.14
CA PHE A 273 22.46 -6.95 6.61
C PHE A 273 23.31 -6.18 7.65
N LEU A 274 23.90 -6.86 8.64
CA LEU A 274 24.72 -6.24 9.68
C LEU A 274 26.04 -5.64 9.18
N LEU A 275 26.51 -6.06 7.99
CA LEU A 275 27.72 -5.56 7.33
C LEU A 275 27.41 -4.65 6.13
N SER A 276 26.13 -4.46 5.81
CA SER A 276 25.69 -3.62 4.69
C SER A 276 25.98 -2.12 4.93
N LYS A 277 25.79 -1.32 3.89
CA LYS A 277 26.02 0.13 3.90
C LYS A 277 24.81 0.89 4.48
N PHE A 278 24.48 0.65 5.75
CA PHE A 278 23.49 1.44 6.48
C PHE A 278 24.12 2.76 7.00
N ASP A 279 23.29 3.78 7.25
CA ASP A 279 23.73 5.05 7.83
C ASP A 279 23.78 5.01 9.35
N GLU A 280 22.83 4.28 9.97
CA GLU A 280 22.73 4.14 11.42
C GLU A 280 22.25 2.74 11.80
N LYS A 281 22.65 2.29 12.99
CA LYS A 281 22.12 1.08 13.60
C LYS A 281 21.75 1.31 15.05
N HIS A 282 20.65 0.69 15.47
CA HIS A 282 20.18 0.72 16.84
C HIS A 282 20.00 -0.71 17.36
N LYS A 283 20.76 -1.06 18.38
CA LYS A 283 20.73 -2.39 19.01
C LYS A 283 19.83 -2.36 20.24
N PHE A 284 18.96 -3.36 20.37
CA PHE A 284 18.07 -3.47 21.52
C PHE A 284 17.79 -4.94 21.87
N VAL A 285 17.35 -5.18 23.11
CA VAL A 285 16.81 -6.47 23.56
C VAL A 285 15.30 -6.33 23.63
N ALA A 286 14.57 -7.27 23.03
CA ALA A 286 13.12 -7.24 23.01
C ALA A 286 12.56 -7.58 24.40
N ASN A 287 11.82 -6.66 25.00
CA ASN A 287 11.09 -6.88 26.25
C ASN A 287 9.59 -7.19 25.99
N ASP A 288 9.16 -7.09 24.74
CA ASP A 288 7.81 -7.37 24.24
C ASP A 288 7.94 -7.88 22.79
N THR A 289 6.83 -8.37 22.23
CA THR A 289 6.64 -8.75 20.83
C THR A 289 6.64 -7.56 19.86
N ILE A 290 6.50 -6.34 20.38
CA ILE A 290 6.55 -5.09 19.64
C ILE A 290 7.59 -4.17 20.26
N TYR A 291 8.39 -3.50 19.41
CA TYR A 291 9.33 -2.47 19.83
C TYR A 291 9.05 -1.17 19.09
N ILE A 292 8.99 -0.08 19.84
CA ILE A 292 8.79 1.27 19.31
C ILE A 292 10.09 2.04 19.48
N TYR A 293 10.58 2.61 18.38
CA TYR A 293 11.79 3.40 18.32
C TYR A 293 11.47 4.78 17.73
N GLU A 294 11.70 5.84 18.49
CA GLU A 294 11.67 7.21 17.98
C GLU A 294 13.03 7.51 17.34
N ASP A 295 13.06 7.73 16.02
CA ASP A 295 14.32 8.06 15.34
C ASP A 295 14.79 9.45 15.79
N PRO A 296 15.95 9.58 16.48
CA PRO A 296 16.48 10.88 16.87
C PRO A 296 16.92 11.70 15.64
N LYS A 297 17.16 11.04 14.49
CA LYS A 297 17.43 11.73 13.23
C LYS A 297 16.12 12.09 12.53
N LYS A 298 16.07 13.32 12.03
CA LYS A 298 14.94 13.75 11.21
C LYS A 298 14.94 13.02 9.88
N ILE A 299 13.74 12.80 9.35
CA ILE A 299 13.51 12.27 8.02
C ILE A 299 13.30 13.48 7.10
N PRO A 300 14.15 13.69 6.09
CA PRO A 300 13.92 14.74 5.11
C PRO A 300 12.67 14.40 4.28
N SER A 301 11.86 15.41 3.95
CA SER A 301 10.71 15.23 3.07
C SER A 301 11.14 14.88 1.64
N THR A 302 12.39 15.14 1.28
CA THR A 302 13.04 14.71 0.04
C THR A 302 13.58 13.29 0.13
N GLY A 303 13.59 12.60 -1.02
CA GLY A 303 14.30 11.34 -1.17
C GLY A 303 13.59 10.17 -0.48
N SER A 304 14.34 9.39 0.29
CA SER A 304 13.84 8.19 0.95
C SER A 304 14.60 7.85 2.23
N VAL A 305 13.96 7.15 3.16
CA VAL A 305 14.60 6.51 4.32
C VAL A 305 14.00 5.13 4.50
N TYR A 306 14.81 4.09 4.69
CA TYR A 306 14.36 2.71 4.87
C TYR A 306 14.82 2.16 6.21
N TYR A 307 13.97 1.34 6.82
CA TYR A 307 14.29 0.60 8.03
C TYR A 307 14.20 -0.90 7.79
N ARG A 308 15.20 -1.64 8.26
CA ARG A 308 15.19 -3.12 8.32
C ARG A 308 15.61 -3.55 9.71
N CYS A 309 14.89 -4.50 10.29
CA CYS A 309 15.27 -5.09 11.57
C CYS A 309 15.67 -6.55 11.36
N VAL A 310 16.79 -6.96 11.94
CA VAL A 310 17.26 -8.35 11.93
C VAL A 310 17.53 -8.81 13.35
N SER A 311 17.34 -10.10 13.62
CA SER A 311 17.76 -10.69 14.90
C SER A 311 19.28 -10.77 14.94
N GLN A 312 19.89 -10.42 16.06
CA GLN A 312 21.28 -10.70 16.32
C GLN A 312 21.36 -11.98 17.14
N SER A 313 21.85 -13.07 16.53
CA SER A 313 22.25 -14.26 17.29
C SER A 313 23.34 -13.88 18.29
N GLU A 314 23.24 -14.44 19.50
CA GLU A 314 24.37 -14.44 20.43
C GLU A 314 25.49 -15.28 19.79
N GLU A 315 26.70 -14.71 19.72
CA GLU A 315 27.92 -15.47 19.40
C GLU A 315 28.20 -16.51 20.49
#